data_AF-A0A3C1S427-F1
#
_entry.id   AF-A0A3C1S427-F1
#
_cell.length_a   1.000
_cell.length_b   1.000
_cell.length_c   1.000
_cell.angle_alpha   90.00
_cell.angle_beta   90.00
_cell.angle_gamma   90.00
#
_symmetry.space_group_name_H-M   'P 1'
#
loop_
_entity.id
_entity.type
_entity.pdbx_description
1 polymer ?
#
loop_
_entity_poly.entity_id
_entity_poly.type
_entity_poly.pdbx_seq_one_letter_code
_entity_poly.pdbx_strand_id
1 'polypeptide(L)' 'KFPAVSDVKKLTDFEHSYRLRVGDYRILFDVSENMIEIGRILHRKDSYK' A
#
# COMPACT_ATOMS: atom_id res chain seq x y z
N LYS A 1 -15.01 1.95 9.33
CA LYS A 1 -13.94 2.97 9.20
C LYS A 1 -12.61 2.24 9.16
N PHE A 2 -11.76 2.47 8.16
CA PHE A 2 -10.43 1.86 8.10
C PHE A 2 -9.59 2.34 9.30
N PRO A 3 -8.84 1.47 10.00
CA PRO A 3 -8.09 1.86 11.19
C PRO A 3 -7.01 2.88 10.86
N ALA A 4 -6.81 3.86 11.74
CA ALA A 4 -5.75 4.85 11.62
C ALA A 4 -4.40 4.21 12.03
N VAL A 5 -3.79 3.47 11.11
CA VAL A 5 -2.46 2.87 11.28
C VAL A 5 -1.43 3.83 10.66
N SER A 6 -0.40 4.21 11.42
CA SER A 6 0.59 5.23 11.06
C SER A 6 1.19 5.06 9.65
N ASP A 7 1.46 3.82 9.26
CA ASP A 7 2.18 3.51 8.03
C ASP A 7 1.27 3.04 6.89
N VAL A 8 -0.03 2.89 7.15
CA VAL A 8 -1.02 2.51 6.15
C VAL A 8 -1.83 3.72 5.73
N LYS A 9 -1.82 4.01 4.43
CA LYS A 9 -2.60 5.12 3.85
C LYS A 9 -3.47 4.61 2.71
N LYS A 10 -4.75 4.99 2.71
CA LYS A 10 -5.63 4.80 1.56
C LYS A 10 -5.18 5.72 0.43
N LEU A 11 -5.04 5.16 -0.77
CA LEU A 11 -4.73 5.92 -1.99
C LEU A 11 -6.04 6.45 -2.59
N THR A 12 -5.98 7.64 -3.19
CA THR A 12 -7.17 8.31 -3.74
C THR A 12 -7.34 8.11 -5.24
N ASP A 13 -6.31 7.63 -5.95
CA ASP A 13 -6.26 7.73 -7.43
C ASP A 13 -5.34 6.68 -8.11
N PHE A 14 -5.34 5.42 -7.63
CA PHE A 14 -4.47 4.36 -8.16
C PHE A 14 -5.21 3.04 -8.33
N GLU A 15 -4.64 2.15 -9.15
CA GLU A 15 -5.06 0.75 -9.37
C GLU A 15 -5.20 -0.05 -8.06
N HIS A 16 -4.40 0.31 -7.03
CA HIS A 16 -4.47 -0.28 -5.68
C HIS A 16 -5.00 0.71 -4.64
N SER A 17 -5.76 0.20 -3.69
CA SER A 17 -6.52 0.99 -2.71
C SER A 17 -5.67 1.47 -1.52
N TYR A 18 -4.59 0.77 -1.18
CA TYR A 18 -3.79 1.05 0.02
C TYR A 18 -2.28 0.99 -0.23
N ARG A 19 -1.54 1.74 0.59
CA ARG A 19 -0.08 1.70 0.69
C ARG A 19 0.36 1.51 2.13
N LEU A 20 1.18 0.49 2.37
CA LEU A 20 1.93 0.30 3.61
C LEU A 20 3.40 0.72 3.41
N ARG A 21 3.96 1.43 4.39
CA ARG A 21 5.39 1.75 4.43
C ARG A 21 6.11 0.83 5.42
N VAL A 22 7.19 0.20 4.96
CA VAL A 22 8.09 -0.60 5.81
C VAL A 22 9.52 -0.16 5.53
N GLY A 23 10.05 0.72 6.38
CA GLY A 23 11.35 1.36 6.15
C GLY A 23 11.40 2.09 4.80
N ASP A 24 12.24 1.58 3.90
CA ASP A 24 12.41 2.09 2.54
C ASP A 24 11.54 1.39 1.49
N TYR A 25 10.67 0.47 1.86
CA TYR A 25 9.75 -0.19 0.93
C TYR A 25 8.33 0.37 1.01
N ARG A 26 7.66 0.40 -0.14
CA ARG A 26 6.24 0.69 -0.30
C ARG A 26 5.55 -0.58 -0.80
N ILE A 27 4.56 -1.04 -0.06
CA ILE A 27 3.74 -2.19 -0.40
C ILE A 27 2.37 -1.65 -0.83
N LEU A 28 1.99 -1.90 -2.07
CA LEU A 28 0.67 -1.58 -2.61
C LEU A 28 -0.20 -2.83 -2.51
N PHE A 29 -1.37 -2.67 -1.92
CA PHE A 29 -2.27 -3.78 -1.66
C PHE A 29 -3.73 -3.37 -1.68
N ASP A 30 -4.57 -4.37 -1.89
CA ASP A 30 -6.02 -4.28 -1.84
C ASP A 30 -6.54 -5.17 -0.71
N VAL A 31 -7.73 -4.83 -0.21
CA VAL A 31 -8.38 -5.56 0.88
C VAL A 31 -9.79 -5.92 0.43
N SER A 32 -10.09 -7.21 0.41
CA SER A 32 -11.41 -7.76 0.07
C SER A 32 -11.85 -8.72 1.17
N GLU A 33 -12.98 -8.42 1.81
CA GLU A 33 -13.54 -9.22 2.91
C GLU A 33 -12.50 -9.62 3.98
N ASN A 34 -11.93 -10.83 3.86
CA ASN A 34 -10.96 -11.42 4.79
C ASN A 34 -9.58 -11.67 4.15
N MET A 35 -9.35 -11.11 2.97
CA MET A 35 -8.14 -11.30 2.17
C MET A 35 -7.43 -9.95 1.96
N ILE A 36 -6.11 -9.98 2.04
CA ILE A 36 -5.23 -8.90 1.63
C ILE A 36 -4.47 -9.37 0.40
N GLU A 37 -4.66 -8.69 -0.72
CA GLU A 37 -3.95 -8.98 -1.96
C GLU A 37 -2.77 -8.02 -2.11
N ILE A 38 -1.56 -8.56 -2.15
CA ILE A 38 -0.34 -7.78 -2.37
C ILE A 38 -0.11 -7.64 -3.88
N GLY A 39 -0.34 -6.45 -4.41
CA GLY A 39 -0.13 -6.17 -5.83
C GLY A 39 1.34 -5.93 -6.16
N ARG A 40 1.99 -4.99 -5.44
CA ARG A 40 3.38 -4.58 -5.72
C ARG A 40 4.17 -4.27 -4.46
N ILE A 41 5.43 -4.67 -4.47
CA ILE A 41 6.42 -4.29 -3.46
C ILE A 41 7.53 -3.51 -4.17
N LEU A 42 7.68 -2.24 -3.81
CA LEU A 42 8.58 -1.30 -4.48
C LEU A 42 9.54 -0.72 -3.46
N HIS A 43 10.82 -0.68 -3.77
CA HIS A 43 11.77 0.12 -2.99
C HIS A 43 11.53 1.61 -3.28
N ARG A 44 11.73 2.48 -2.29
CA ARG A 44 11.44 3.92 -2.38
C ARG A 44 12.26 4.60 -3.47
N LYS A 45 13.48 4.12 -3.72
CA LYS A 45 14.37 4.65 -4.78
C LYS A 45 13.93 4.21 -6.18
N ASP A 46 13.15 3.14 -6.28
CA ASP A 46 12.74 2.54 -7.56
C ASP A 46 11.37 3.07 -8.02
N SER A 47 10.73 3.98 -7.26
CA SER A 47 9.42 4.53 -7.64
C SER A 47 9.47 5.64 -8.70
N TYR A 48 10.64 5.94 -9.26
CA TYR A 48 10.85 7.00 -10.24
C TYR A 48 11.58 6.48 -11.50
N LYS A 49 11.18 5.30 -11.99
CA LYS A 49 11.52 4.82 -13.34
C LYS A 49 10.26 4.44 -14.08
#